data_AF-A0A9W9ZTA7-F1
#
_entry.id   AF-A0A9W9ZTA7-F1
#
_cell.length_a   1.000
_cell.length_b   1.000
_cell.length_c   1.000
_cell.angle_alpha   90.00
_cell.angle_beta   90.00
_cell.angle_gamma   90.00
#
_symmetry.space_group_name_H-M   'P 1'
#
loop_
_entity.id
_entity.type
_entity.pdbx_description
1 polymer ?
#
loop_
_entity_poly.entity_id
_entity_poly.type
_entity_poly.pdbx_seq_one_letter_code
_entity_poly.pdbx_strand_id
1 'polypeptide(L)'
;MGRSKSIPLLMVLGLTGMFVGQLLFLLGIYLTNANLAAMFQPAVPVWSAFLAMISGVESPPKLTKSHGLAKILGILLAVIGAVTMTLGKLRSNSSEESWLVSGSSVGSHFLGCICLLGQTSSTAVYYIIQKKYIFNQPHSIWKTQPMAVTAWSYFFGAMFMALASLTYANQPEKFTSFSKEAFYCLVYAIVITSSMCYLLLSWCNMQVPSTVVTASWPLQALFCAILSFIFLGNSLQLLECFGGGFIVCGLAAVLWSNYKEEKN
;
A
#
# COMPACT_ATOMS: atom_id res chain seq x y z
N MET A 1 2.81 20.99 -19.94
CA MET A 1 2.42 21.53 -18.61
C MET A 1 3.63 22.24 -18.05
N GLY A 2 3.62 23.58 -18.00
CA GLY A 2 4.77 24.34 -17.52
C GLY A 2 5.09 24.03 -16.05
N ARG A 3 6.37 24.21 -15.65
CA ARG A 3 6.89 23.91 -14.31
C ARG A 3 6.02 24.49 -13.17
N SER A 4 5.40 25.65 -13.38
CA SER A 4 4.47 26.29 -12.43
C SER A 4 3.17 25.50 -12.17
N LYS A 5 2.59 24.82 -13.18
CA LYS A 5 1.36 24.03 -13.01
C LYS A 5 1.60 22.65 -12.39
N SER A 6 2.84 22.18 -12.35
CA SER A 6 3.18 20.85 -11.81
C SER A 6 3.39 20.83 -10.29
N ILE A 7 3.77 21.95 -9.69
CA ILE A 7 3.97 22.06 -8.23
C ILE A 7 2.69 21.76 -7.42
N PRO A 8 1.51 22.36 -7.73
CA PRO A 8 0.30 22.05 -6.95
C PRO A 8 -0.11 20.59 -7.08
N LEU A 9 0.13 19.96 -8.23
CA LEU A 9 -0.12 18.52 -8.40
C LEU A 9 0.79 17.69 -7.49
N LEU A 10 2.10 17.98 -7.44
CA LEU A 10 3.05 17.29 -6.56
C LEU A 10 2.71 17.51 -5.07
N MET A 11 2.23 18.70 -4.72
CA MET A 11 1.72 18.99 -3.38
C MET A 11 0.49 18.16 -3.04
N VAL A 12 -0.46 18.01 -3.98
CA VAL A 12 -1.61 17.12 -3.82
C VAL A 12 -1.17 15.67 -3.65
N LEU A 13 -0.22 15.16 -4.45
CA LEU A 13 0.33 13.81 -4.25
C LEU A 13 0.97 13.62 -2.87
N GLY A 14 1.75 14.60 -2.41
CA GLY A 14 2.34 14.59 -1.08
C GLY A 14 1.29 14.64 0.04
N LEU A 15 0.24 15.43 -0.13
CA LEU A 15 -0.87 15.51 0.82
C LEU A 15 -1.66 14.19 0.86
N THR A 16 -2.17 13.73 -0.29
CA THR A 16 -3.10 12.60 -0.36
C THR A 16 -2.42 11.27 -0.13
N GLY A 17 -1.20 11.06 -0.64
CA GLY A 17 -0.49 9.79 -0.52
C GLY A 17 0.39 9.74 0.72
N MET A 18 1.33 10.67 0.84
CA MET A 18 2.36 10.61 1.86
C MET A 18 1.85 11.04 3.23
N PHE A 19 1.21 12.21 3.33
CA PHE A 19 0.75 12.73 4.62
C PHE A 19 -0.50 12.01 5.14
N VAL A 20 -1.61 12.09 4.40
CA VAL A 20 -2.87 11.45 4.79
C VAL A 20 -2.65 9.96 4.97
N GLY A 21 -1.96 9.32 4.03
CA GLY A 21 -1.78 7.89 4.10
C GLY A 21 -0.99 7.44 5.33
N GLN A 22 0.19 8.02 5.55
CA GLN A 22 1.02 7.66 6.70
C GLN A 22 0.35 8.01 8.04
N LEU A 23 -0.36 9.13 8.11
CA LEU A 23 -1.08 9.54 9.32
C LEU A 23 -2.22 8.58 9.65
N LEU A 24 -3.04 8.22 8.66
CA LEU A 24 -4.15 7.28 8.84
C LEU A 24 -3.65 5.87 9.18
N PHE A 25 -2.50 5.45 8.64
CA PHE A 25 -1.87 4.19 9.02
C PHE A 25 -1.43 4.18 10.49
N LEU A 26 -0.73 5.24 10.92
CA LEU A 26 -0.27 5.38 12.31
C LEU A 26 -1.45 5.42 13.28
N LEU A 27 -2.49 6.21 12.97
CA LEU A 27 -3.69 6.29 13.79
C LEU A 27 -4.45 4.96 13.80
N GLY A 28 -4.52 4.29 12.65
CA GLY A 28 -5.14 2.97 12.52
C GLY A 28 -4.47 1.93 13.40
N ILE A 29 -3.14 1.82 13.38
CA ILE A 29 -2.39 0.91 14.25
C ILE A 29 -2.55 1.30 15.72
N TYR A 30 -2.50 2.60 16.04
CA TYR A 30 -2.67 3.09 17.42
C TYR A 30 -4.04 2.74 18.01
N LEU A 31 -5.11 2.80 17.22
CA LEU A 31 -6.48 2.47 17.63
C LEU A 31 -6.81 0.97 17.52
N THR A 32 -5.99 0.18 16.82
CA THR A 32 -6.20 -1.26 16.60
C THR A 32 -4.93 -2.03 16.93
N ASN A 33 -4.24 -2.56 15.92
CA ASN A 33 -2.94 -3.21 16.02
C ASN A 33 -2.34 -3.43 14.61
N ALA A 34 -1.06 -3.81 14.56
CA ALA A 34 -0.35 -4.08 13.31
C ALA A 34 -0.93 -5.27 12.53
N ASN A 35 -1.48 -6.25 13.24
CA ASN A 35 -2.07 -7.46 12.65
C ASN A 35 -3.30 -7.14 11.80
N LEU A 36 -4.21 -6.33 12.34
CA LEU A 36 -5.39 -5.85 11.64
C LEU A 36 -4.98 -4.97 10.46
N ALA A 37 -4.00 -4.07 10.64
CA ALA A 37 -3.47 -3.25 9.57
C ALA A 37 -2.94 -4.08 8.38
N ALA A 38 -2.29 -5.22 8.63
CA ALA A 38 -1.83 -6.15 7.60
C ALA A 38 -3.00 -6.78 6.83
N MET A 39 -4.11 -7.11 7.49
CA MET A 39 -5.32 -7.65 6.85
C MET A 39 -6.00 -6.66 5.90
N PHE A 40 -5.82 -5.36 6.12
CA PHE A 40 -6.38 -4.32 5.24
C PHE A 40 -5.49 -4.00 4.03
N GLN A 41 -4.18 -4.29 4.06
CA GLN A 41 -3.26 -4.00 2.93
C GLN A 41 -3.74 -4.53 1.58
N PRO A 42 -4.32 -5.74 1.49
CA PRO A 42 -4.84 -6.26 0.22
C PRO A 42 -6.03 -5.46 -0.34
N ALA A 43 -6.64 -4.54 0.40
CA ALA A 43 -7.67 -3.66 -0.15
C ALA A 43 -7.11 -2.63 -1.16
N VAL A 44 -5.80 -2.34 -1.14
CA VAL A 44 -5.15 -1.39 -2.06
C VAL A 44 -5.40 -1.73 -3.54
N PRO A 45 -5.14 -2.95 -4.05
CA PRO A 45 -5.45 -3.30 -5.43
C PRO A 45 -6.93 -3.23 -5.79
N VAL A 46 -7.83 -3.48 -4.84
CA VAL A 46 -9.29 -3.35 -5.06
C VAL A 46 -9.65 -1.89 -5.31
N TRP A 47 -9.18 -0.99 -4.44
CA TRP A 47 -9.36 0.45 -4.62
C TRP A 47 -8.71 0.96 -5.90
N SER A 48 -7.50 0.46 -6.23
CA SER A 48 -6.80 0.87 -7.44
C SER A 48 -7.57 0.48 -8.69
N ALA A 49 -8.07 -0.75 -8.79
CA ALA A 49 -8.88 -1.17 -9.92
C ALA A 49 -10.16 -0.35 -10.05
N PHE A 50 -10.86 -0.11 -8.93
CA PHE A 50 -12.06 0.72 -8.90
C PHE A 50 -11.79 2.15 -9.37
N LEU A 51 -10.75 2.79 -8.83
CA LEU A 51 -10.36 4.14 -9.19
C LEU A 51 -9.80 4.23 -10.61
N ALA A 52 -9.11 3.21 -11.11
CA ALA A 52 -8.63 3.15 -12.50
C ALA A 52 -9.81 3.19 -13.49
N MET A 53 -10.88 2.43 -13.19
CA MET A 53 -12.11 2.42 -13.99
C MET A 53 -12.81 3.79 -13.99
N ILE A 54 -13.01 4.40 -12.81
CA ILE A 54 -13.65 5.73 -12.70
C ILE A 54 -12.80 6.82 -13.34
N SER A 55 -11.49 6.76 -13.15
CA SER A 55 -10.57 7.78 -13.62
C SER A 55 -10.29 7.68 -15.12
N GLY A 56 -10.68 6.59 -15.78
CA GLY A 56 -10.40 6.33 -17.20
C GLY A 56 -8.90 6.23 -17.51
N VAL A 57 -8.08 5.90 -16.50
CA VAL A 57 -6.61 5.74 -16.66
C VAL A 57 -6.30 4.44 -17.36
N GLU A 58 -7.14 3.44 -17.10
CA GLU A 58 -7.14 2.15 -17.77
C GLU A 58 -8.50 1.99 -18.44
N SER A 59 -8.54 1.38 -19.63
CA SER A 59 -9.80 0.99 -20.23
C SER A 59 -10.54 0.07 -19.26
N PRO A 60 -11.83 0.30 -18.99
CA PRO A 60 -12.57 -0.56 -18.09
C PRO A 60 -12.45 -2.00 -18.61
N PRO A 61 -12.18 -2.99 -17.74
CA PRO A 61 -12.09 -4.38 -18.15
C PRO A 61 -13.40 -4.71 -18.86
N LYS A 62 -13.32 -5.04 -20.15
CA LYS A 62 -14.51 -5.46 -20.91
C LYS A 62 -14.98 -6.77 -20.27
N LEU A 63 -15.98 -6.69 -19.39
CA LEU A 63 -16.50 -7.83 -18.63
C LEU A 63 -17.04 -8.94 -19.56
N THR A 64 -17.36 -8.59 -20.80
CA THR A 64 -17.75 -9.50 -21.86
C THR A 64 -16.60 -10.31 -22.45
N LYS A 65 -15.33 -9.88 -22.27
CA LYS A 65 -14.14 -10.63 -22.68
C LYS A 65 -13.56 -11.39 -21.49
N SER A 66 -13.20 -12.66 -21.72
CA SER A 66 -12.57 -13.54 -20.73
C SER A 66 -11.35 -12.92 -20.02
N HIS A 67 -10.61 -12.02 -20.68
CA HIS A 67 -9.43 -11.36 -20.10
C HIS A 67 -9.78 -10.28 -19.08
N GLY A 68 -10.84 -9.48 -19.29
CA GLY A 68 -11.26 -8.47 -18.31
C GLY A 68 -11.75 -9.10 -17.01
N LEU A 69 -12.52 -10.20 -17.12
CA LEU A 69 -12.96 -11.00 -15.98
C LEU A 69 -11.77 -11.62 -15.22
N ALA A 70 -10.76 -12.13 -15.94
CA ALA A 70 -9.55 -12.68 -15.33
C ALA A 70 -8.77 -11.64 -14.51
N LYS A 71 -8.78 -10.36 -14.89
CA LYS A 71 -8.13 -9.27 -14.12
C LYS A 71 -8.81 -9.08 -12.76
N ILE A 72 -10.14 -8.93 -12.76
CA ILE A 72 -10.92 -8.70 -11.53
C ILE A 72 -10.85 -9.93 -10.62
N LEU A 73 -11.08 -11.13 -11.17
CA LEU A 73 -11.00 -12.37 -10.41
C LEU A 73 -9.59 -12.61 -9.88
N GLY A 74 -8.55 -12.29 -10.65
CA GLY A 74 -7.16 -12.37 -10.22
C GLY A 74 -6.86 -11.45 -9.04
N ILE A 75 -7.35 -10.21 -9.07
CA ILE A 75 -7.24 -9.27 -7.94
C ILE A 75 -7.95 -9.84 -6.71
N LEU A 76 -9.22 -10.24 -6.83
CA LEU A 76 -9.99 -10.79 -5.71
C LEU A 76 -9.30 -12.03 -5.12
N LEU A 77 -8.78 -12.92 -5.97
CA LEU A 77 -8.07 -14.11 -5.53
C LEU A 77 -6.76 -13.77 -4.79
N ALA A 78 -5.98 -12.80 -5.26
CA ALA A 78 -4.79 -12.34 -4.57
C ALA A 78 -5.10 -11.69 -3.22
N VAL A 79 -6.21 -10.97 -3.12
CA VAL A 79 -6.70 -10.37 -1.86
C VAL A 79 -7.12 -11.44 -0.88
N ILE A 80 -7.94 -12.41 -1.31
CA ILE A 80 -8.32 -13.57 -0.50
C ILE A 80 -7.06 -14.28 -0.01
N GLY A 81 -6.09 -14.52 -0.89
CA GLY A 81 -4.82 -15.14 -0.54
C GLY A 81 -4.05 -14.41 0.57
N ALA A 82 -3.88 -13.09 0.46
CA ALA A 82 -3.17 -12.32 1.48
C ALA A 82 -3.92 -12.23 2.82
N VAL A 83 -5.26 -12.16 2.79
CA VAL A 83 -6.07 -12.25 4.02
C VAL A 83 -5.91 -13.64 4.66
N THR A 84 -5.97 -14.71 3.87
CA THR A 84 -5.77 -16.09 4.32
C THR A 84 -4.38 -16.29 4.93
N MET A 85 -3.32 -15.75 4.31
CA MET A 85 -1.96 -15.77 4.87
C MET A 85 -1.88 -15.05 6.21
N THR A 86 -2.47 -13.85 6.30
CA THR A 86 -2.45 -13.07 7.53
C THR A 86 -3.19 -13.80 8.65
N LEU A 87 -4.37 -14.38 8.36
CA LEU A 87 -5.12 -15.18 9.31
C LEU A 87 -4.38 -16.46 9.76
N GLY A 88 -3.65 -17.12 8.86
CA GLY A 88 -2.80 -18.26 9.20
C GLY A 88 -1.71 -17.88 10.20
N LYS A 89 -0.96 -16.82 9.89
CA LYS A 89 0.09 -16.33 10.79
C LYS A 89 -0.45 -15.93 12.17
N LEU A 90 -1.64 -15.32 12.20
CA LEU A 90 -2.33 -14.98 13.46
C LEU A 90 -2.71 -16.21 14.26
N ARG A 91 -3.27 -17.24 13.61
CA ARG A 91 -3.60 -18.51 14.26
C ARG A 91 -2.36 -19.16 14.87
N SER A 92 -1.21 -19.08 14.20
CA SER A 92 0.07 -19.58 14.73
C SER A 92 0.54 -18.85 15.99
N ASN A 93 0.37 -17.53 16.05
CA ASN A 93 0.79 -16.73 17.21
C ASN A 93 -0.24 -16.71 18.34
N SER A 94 -1.46 -17.21 18.10
CA SER A 94 -2.58 -17.18 19.05
C SER A 94 -2.53 -18.21 20.18
N SER A 95 -1.38 -18.85 20.43
CA SER A 95 -1.16 -19.56 21.70
C SER A 95 -1.06 -18.61 22.90
N GLU A 96 -0.91 -17.29 22.73
CA GLU A 96 -0.82 -16.36 23.87
C GLU A 96 -1.75 -15.14 23.92
N GLU A 97 -2.40 -14.63 22.86
CA GLU A 97 -3.31 -13.48 23.06
C GLU A 97 -4.63 -13.54 22.28
N SER A 98 -5.71 -13.57 23.07
CA SER A 98 -7.10 -13.44 22.70
C SER A 98 -7.36 -12.17 21.87
N TRP A 99 -7.65 -12.38 20.59
CA TRP A 99 -7.97 -11.41 19.54
C TRP A 99 -9.25 -10.55 19.76
N LEU A 100 -9.84 -10.64 20.96
CA LEU A 100 -11.05 -9.97 21.36
C LEU A 100 -10.77 -9.16 22.64
N VAL A 101 -10.58 -7.86 22.41
CA VAL A 101 -10.87 -6.78 23.36
C VAL A 101 -10.16 -6.91 24.71
N SER A 102 -8.91 -6.45 24.76
CA SER A 102 -8.34 -5.94 26.01
C SER A 102 -8.13 -4.43 25.87
N GLY A 103 -9.14 -3.65 26.28
CA GLY A 103 -8.93 -2.29 26.79
C GLY A 103 -9.45 -1.09 25.99
N SER A 104 -9.96 -1.24 24.75
CA SER A 104 -10.46 -0.08 23.97
C SER A 104 -11.96 -0.17 23.65
N SER A 105 -12.65 0.97 23.72
CA SER A 105 -14.08 1.08 23.39
C SER A 105 -14.34 0.56 21.98
N VAL A 106 -15.48 -0.12 21.75
CA VAL A 106 -15.90 -0.57 20.41
C VAL A 106 -15.81 0.57 19.39
N GLY A 107 -16.05 1.81 19.82
CA GLY A 107 -15.93 3.01 18.99
C GLY A 107 -14.50 3.32 18.52
N SER A 108 -13.47 3.16 19.37
CA SER A 108 -12.07 3.41 18.97
C SER A 108 -11.56 2.39 17.97
N HIS A 109 -11.90 1.12 18.16
CA HIS A 109 -11.55 0.06 17.20
C HIS A 109 -12.21 0.27 15.84
N PHE A 110 -13.49 0.62 15.81
CA PHE A 110 -14.20 0.92 14.57
C PHE A 110 -13.58 2.11 13.83
N LEU A 111 -13.22 3.16 14.57
CA LEU A 111 -12.53 4.31 14.00
C LEU A 111 -11.16 3.92 13.43
N GLY A 112 -10.42 3.04 14.09
CA GLY A 112 -9.15 2.52 13.57
C GLY A 112 -9.32 1.73 12.27
N CYS A 113 -10.37 0.91 12.14
CA CYS A 113 -10.72 0.23 10.88
C CYS A 113 -11.01 1.24 9.75
N ILE A 114 -11.74 2.31 10.05
CA ILE A 114 -12.01 3.40 9.09
C ILE A 114 -10.70 4.07 8.68
N CYS A 115 -9.79 4.34 9.61
CA CYS A 115 -8.46 4.90 9.31
C CYS A 115 -7.66 3.98 8.40
N LEU A 116 -7.64 2.67 8.65
CA LEU A 116 -6.93 1.69 7.81
C LEU A 116 -7.54 1.58 6.40
N LEU A 117 -8.87 1.61 6.28
CA LEU A 117 -9.55 1.71 4.98
C LEU A 117 -9.22 3.02 4.26
N GLY A 118 -9.21 4.13 4.98
CA GLY A 118 -8.83 5.43 4.44
C GLY A 118 -7.38 5.45 3.95
N GLN A 119 -6.46 4.80 4.67
CA GLN A 119 -5.06 4.64 4.25
C GLN A 119 -4.95 3.84 2.94
N THR A 120 -5.61 2.69 2.86
CA THR A 120 -5.52 1.83 1.66
C THR A 120 -6.11 2.50 0.42
N SER A 121 -7.20 3.26 0.57
CA SER A 121 -7.77 4.07 -0.51
C SER A 121 -6.88 5.25 -0.89
N SER A 122 -6.31 5.96 0.09
CA SER A 122 -5.32 7.04 -0.12
C SER A 122 -4.10 6.55 -0.93
N THR A 123 -3.58 5.37 -0.60
CA THR A 123 -2.46 4.75 -1.33
C THR A 123 -2.83 4.46 -2.78
N ALA A 124 -4.04 3.93 -3.03
CA ALA A 124 -4.53 3.71 -4.39
C ALA A 124 -4.70 5.04 -5.16
N VAL A 125 -5.27 6.07 -4.54
CA VAL A 125 -5.40 7.41 -5.12
C VAL A 125 -4.04 7.98 -5.51
N TYR A 126 -3.01 7.82 -4.67
CA TYR A 126 -1.65 8.26 -4.97
C TYR A 126 -1.13 7.67 -6.28
N TYR A 127 -1.20 6.34 -6.45
CA TYR A 127 -0.71 5.69 -7.68
C TYR A 127 -1.54 6.04 -8.91
N ILE A 128 -2.86 6.16 -8.77
CA ILE A 128 -3.75 6.53 -9.87
C ILE A 128 -3.54 7.97 -10.33
N ILE A 129 -3.43 8.94 -9.40
CA ILE A 129 -3.10 10.34 -9.72
C ILE A 129 -1.73 10.41 -10.38
N GLN A 130 -0.74 9.70 -9.84
CA GLN A 130 0.61 9.64 -10.40
C GLN A 130 0.58 9.12 -11.84
N LYS A 131 -0.14 8.04 -12.13
CA LYS A 131 -0.27 7.52 -13.50
C LYS A 131 -1.02 8.49 -14.41
N LYS A 132 -2.19 8.97 -14.00
CA LYS A 132 -3.09 9.80 -14.82
C LYS A 132 -2.49 11.15 -15.21
N TYR A 133 -1.94 11.85 -14.23
CA TYR A 133 -1.58 13.27 -14.37
C TYR A 133 -0.08 13.49 -14.56
N ILE A 134 0.75 12.48 -14.29
CA ILE A 134 2.20 12.59 -14.46
C ILE A 134 2.69 11.71 -15.60
N PHE A 135 2.49 10.39 -15.52
CA PHE A 135 3.11 9.45 -16.46
C PHE A 135 2.38 9.31 -17.80
N ASN A 136 1.05 9.39 -17.81
CA ASN A 136 0.26 9.32 -19.05
C ASN A 136 0.14 10.67 -19.77
N GLN A 137 0.59 11.78 -19.17
CA GLN A 137 0.49 13.11 -19.77
C GLN A 137 1.68 13.40 -20.70
N PRO A 138 1.46 13.61 -22.01
CA PRO A 138 2.54 13.82 -22.97
C PRO A 138 3.35 15.10 -22.72
N HIS A 139 2.75 16.11 -22.09
CA HIS A 139 3.40 17.39 -21.79
C HIS A 139 3.91 17.51 -20.35
N SER A 140 3.96 16.42 -19.58
CA SER A 140 4.50 16.44 -18.22
C SER A 140 6.03 16.37 -18.26
N ILE A 141 6.71 17.37 -17.69
CA ILE A 141 8.18 17.39 -17.55
C ILE A 141 8.66 16.21 -16.69
N TRP A 142 7.80 15.76 -15.77
CA TRP A 142 8.10 14.72 -14.79
C TRP A 142 7.78 13.31 -15.28
N LYS A 143 7.32 13.16 -16.53
CA LYS A 143 6.90 11.88 -17.12
C LYS A 143 7.99 10.79 -17.02
N THR A 144 9.26 11.17 -17.22
CA THR A 144 10.40 10.25 -17.22
C THR A 144 11.22 10.30 -15.93
N GLN A 145 10.71 11.01 -14.90
CA GLN A 145 11.43 11.27 -13.66
C GLN A 145 10.65 10.77 -12.43
N PRO A 146 10.41 9.44 -12.30
CA PRO A 146 9.66 8.89 -11.18
C PRO A 146 10.34 9.20 -9.83
N MET A 147 11.68 9.24 -9.82
CA MET A 147 12.45 9.60 -8.63
C MET A 147 12.14 11.02 -8.13
N ALA A 148 12.08 11.99 -9.04
CA ALA A 148 11.80 13.37 -8.68
C ALA A 148 10.35 13.53 -8.21
N VAL A 149 9.41 12.83 -8.84
CA VAL A 149 7.98 12.83 -8.44
C VAL A 149 7.82 12.32 -7.01
N THR A 150 8.43 11.19 -6.71
CA THR A 150 8.41 10.61 -5.37
C THR A 150 9.12 11.53 -4.38
N ALA A 151 10.31 12.04 -4.69
CA ALA A 151 11.05 12.95 -3.82
C ALA A 151 10.25 14.23 -3.47
N TRP A 152 9.62 14.87 -4.45
CA TRP A 152 8.75 16.03 -4.21
C TRP A 152 7.51 15.68 -3.38
N SER A 153 6.90 14.52 -3.64
CA SER A 153 5.74 14.04 -2.86
C SER A 153 6.14 13.79 -1.40
N TYR A 154 7.30 13.19 -1.16
CA TYR A 154 7.87 13.00 0.17
C TYR A 154 8.22 14.31 0.84
N PHE A 155 8.77 15.28 0.12
CA PHE A 155 9.09 16.60 0.67
C PHE A 155 7.83 17.31 1.17
N PHE A 156 6.77 17.38 0.37
CA PHE A 156 5.50 17.97 0.79
C PHE A 156 4.83 17.14 1.90
N GLY A 157 4.86 15.81 1.81
CA GLY A 157 4.34 14.92 2.85
C GLY A 157 5.04 15.13 4.20
N ALA A 158 6.38 15.21 4.19
CA ALA A 158 7.20 15.48 5.37
C ALA A 158 6.95 16.89 5.93
N MET A 159 6.77 17.89 5.07
CA MET A 159 6.37 19.24 5.49
C MET A 159 5.03 19.21 6.22
N PHE A 160 3.99 18.57 5.67
CA PHE A 160 2.69 18.47 6.33
C PHE A 160 2.77 17.64 7.62
N MET A 161 3.57 16.57 7.64
CA MET A 161 3.79 15.78 8.85
C MET A 161 4.51 16.59 9.94
N ALA A 162 5.48 17.40 9.57
CA ALA A 162 6.17 18.31 10.49
C ALA A 162 5.21 19.36 11.06
N LEU A 163 4.36 19.96 10.21
CA LEU A 163 3.32 20.90 10.67
C LEU A 163 2.33 20.23 11.63
N ALA A 164 1.89 19.00 11.34
CA ALA A 164 1.04 18.23 12.25
C ALA A 164 1.76 17.93 13.57
N SER A 165 3.06 17.63 13.53
CA SER A 165 3.86 17.35 14.72
C SER A 165 4.01 18.55 15.66
N LEU A 166 3.88 19.80 15.16
CA LEU A 166 3.91 21.00 15.99
C LEU A 166 2.78 21.03 17.03
N THR A 167 1.68 20.31 16.80
CA THR A 167 0.62 20.16 17.82
C THR A 167 1.11 19.45 19.09
N TYR A 168 2.18 18.66 19.00
CA TYR A 168 2.84 17.98 20.11
C TYR A 168 4.08 18.71 20.63
N ALA A 169 4.34 19.95 20.17
CA ALA A 169 5.52 20.73 20.59
C ALA A 169 5.59 20.98 22.10
N ASN A 170 4.44 20.92 22.80
CA ASN A 170 4.35 21.09 24.24
C ASN A 170 4.83 19.87 25.05
N GLN A 171 5.25 18.77 24.40
CA GLN A 171 5.72 17.54 25.04
C GLN A 171 7.13 17.17 24.50
N PRO A 172 8.17 17.95 24.83
CA PRO A 172 9.52 17.78 24.26
C PRO A 172 10.15 16.42 24.60
N GLU A 173 9.75 15.80 25.72
CA GLU A 173 10.25 14.49 26.16
C GLU A 173 9.97 13.37 25.13
N LYS A 174 8.91 13.51 24.33
CA LYS A 174 8.58 12.57 23.25
C LYS A 174 9.56 12.61 22.08
N PHE A 175 10.36 13.68 21.97
CA PHE A 175 11.34 13.86 20.90
C PHE A 175 12.77 13.50 21.32
N THR A 176 13.02 13.23 22.60
CA THR A 176 14.37 12.99 23.14
C THR A 176 14.62 11.56 23.58
N SER A 177 13.59 10.73 23.72
CA SER A 177 13.71 9.33 24.15
C SER A 177 13.68 8.37 22.96
N PHE A 178 14.83 8.18 22.31
CA PHE A 178 15.00 7.14 21.28
C PHE A 178 16.05 6.11 21.72
N SER A 179 15.64 4.85 21.82
CA SER A 179 16.59 3.74 22.01
C SER A 179 17.46 3.54 20.76
N LYS A 180 18.68 3.01 20.94
CA LYS A 180 19.57 2.64 19.83
C LYS A 180 18.92 1.64 18.88
N GLU A 181 18.09 0.73 19.40
CA GLU A 181 17.33 -0.25 18.61
C GLU A 181 16.27 0.43 17.73
N ALA A 182 15.54 1.39 18.29
CA ALA A 182 14.55 2.17 17.56
C ALA A 182 15.19 2.95 16.40
N PHE A 183 16.42 3.44 16.60
CA PHE A 183 17.18 4.11 15.54
C PHE A 183 17.49 3.16 14.36
N TYR A 184 17.98 1.95 14.61
CA TYR A 184 18.23 0.97 13.54
C TYR A 184 16.95 0.59 12.78
N CYS A 185 15.85 0.36 13.50
CA CYS A 185 14.54 0.10 12.89
C CYS A 185 14.07 1.28 12.02
N LEU A 186 14.29 2.52 12.48
CA LEU A 186 13.94 3.72 11.75
C LEU A 186 14.75 3.86 10.45
N VAL A 187 16.06 3.65 10.50
CA VAL A 187 16.94 3.68 9.32
C VAL A 187 16.49 2.66 8.29
N TYR A 188 16.23 1.41 8.72
CA TYR A 188 15.69 0.37 7.86
C TYR A 188 14.36 0.78 7.21
N ALA A 189 13.41 1.29 8.01
CA ALA A 189 12.11 1.71 7.52
C ALA A 189 12.21 2.87 6.51
N ILE A 190 13.08 3.85 6.74
CA ILE A 190 13.24 5.02 5.86
C ILE A 190 13.93 4.62 4.55
N VAL A 191 15.03 3.87 4.61
CA VAL A 191 15.85 3.56 3.43
C VAL A 191 15.18 2.48 2.58
N ILE A 192 14.85 1.34 3.19
CA ILE A 192 14.36 0.16 2.46
C ILE A 192 12.85 0.27 2.23
N THR A 193 12.07 0.34 3.31
CA THR A 193 10.60 0.26 3.23
C THR A 193 9.97 1.50 2.60
N SER A 194 10.58 2.68 2.77
CA SER A 194 10.05 3.93 2.25
C SER A 194 10.75 4.31 0.94
N SER A 195 12.01 4.76 1.01
CA SER A 195 12.70 5.36 -0.13
C SER A 195 12.81 4.39 -1.30
N MET A 196 13.40 3.21 -1.10
CA MET A 196 13.58 2.25 -2.20
C MET A 196 12.24 1.70 -2.71
N CYS A 197 11.34 1.30 -1.81
CA CYS A 197 10.06 0.72 -2.18
C CYS A 197 9.22 1.69 -3.03
N TYR A 198 8.94 2.90 -2.53
CA TYR A 198 8.08 3.86 -3.24
C TYR A 198 8.73 4.39 -4.52
N LEU A 199 10.07 4.48 -4.57
CA LEU A 199 10.78 4.80 -5.82
C LEU A 199 10.59 3.71 -6.87
N LEU A 200 10.80 2.44 -6.51
CA LEU A 200 10.61 1.30 -7.40
C LEU A 200 9.15 1.18 -7.84
N LEU A 201 8.20 1.35 -6.92
CA LEU A 201 6.78 1.30 -7.26
C LEU A 201 6.36 2.47 -8.16
N SER A 202 6.91 3.68 -7.94
CA SER A 202 6.69 4.80 -8.84
C SER A 202 7.26 4.54 -10.24
N TRP A 203 8.45 3.94 -10.32
CA TRP A 203 9.06 3.54 -11.59
C TRP A 203 8.24 2.45 -12.28
N CYS A 204 7.78 1.43 -11.57
CA CYS A 204 6.86 0.42 -12.11
C CYS A 204 5.56 1.07 -12.59
N ASN A 205 5.00 2.00 -11.82
CA ASN A 205 3.77 2.71 -12.19
C ASN A 205 3.97 3.61 -13.42
N MET A 206 5.19 4.06 -13.69
CA MET A 206 5.51 4.72 -14.95
C MET A 206 5.37 3.75 -16.14
N GLN A 207 5.90 2.53 -16.01
CA GLN A 207 5.99 1.55 -17.09
C GLN A 207 4.70 0.76 -17.33
N VAL A 208 4.08 0.24 -16.27
CA VAL A 208 2.91 -0.65 -16.35
C VAL A 208 1.65 0.03 -15.79
N PRO A 209 0.44 -0.49 -16.06
CA PRO A 209 -0.79 0.07 -15.50
C PRO A 209 -0.78 0.04 -13.96
N SER A 210 -1.38 1.05 -13.31
CA SER A 210 -1.39 1.18 -11.85
C SER A 210 -2.04 -0.03 -11.16
N THR A 211 -3.05 -0.62 -11.80
CA THR A 211 -3.70 -1.82 -11.29
C THR A 211 -2.75 -3.01 -11.23
N VAL A 212 -1.79 -3.13 -12.17
CA VAL A 212 -0.77 -4.19 -12.15
C VAL A 212 0.22 -3.98 -11.00
N VAL A 213 0.67 -2.74 -10.81
CA VAL A 213 1.60 -2.39 -9.72
C VAL A 213 0.96 -2.72 -8.37
N THR A 214 -0.27 -2.26 -8.15
CA THR A 214 -0.98 -2.50 -6.88
C THR A 214 -1.41 -3.96 -6.70
N ALA A 215 -1.68 -4.71 -7.76
CA ALA A 215 -1.95 -6.14 -7.68
C ALA A 215 -0.73 -6.96 -7.19
N SER A 216 0.46 -6.38 -7.20
CA SER A 216 1.67 -6.99 -6.64
C SER A 216 1.78 -6.82 -5.12
N TRP A 217 0.98 -5.94 -4.49
CA TRP A 217 1.03 -5.69 -3.03
C TRP A 217 0.84 -6.95 -2.18
N PRO A 218 -0.09 -7.87 -2.52
CA PRO A 218 -0.24 -9.15 -1.81
C PRO A 218 1.05 -9.98 -1.73
N LEU A 219 2.00 -9.86 -2.67
CA LEU A 219 3.29 -10.57 -2.61
C LEU A 219 4.08 -10.24 -1.33
N GLN A 220 3.87 -9.06 -0.73
CA GLN A 220 4.51 -8.69 0.52
C GLN A 220 4.21 -9.71 1.64
N ALA A 221 2.97 -10.20 1.74
CA ALA A 221 2.59 -11.21 2.72
C ALA A 221 3.30 -12.55 2.46
N LEU A 222 3.40 -12.94 1.18
CA LEU A 222 4.09 -14.16 0.75
C LEU A 222 5.58 -14.13 1.12
N PHE A 223 6.30 -13.07 0.72
CA PHE A 223 7.72 -12.93 1.04
C PHE A 223 7.96 -12.81 2.55
N CYS A 224 7.07 -12.11 3.28
CA CYS A 224 7.16 -12.04 4.74
C CYS A 224 7.06 -13.42 5.40
N ALA A 225 6.14 -14.28 4.96
CA ALA A 225 6.02 -15.64 5.47
C ALA A 225 7.25 -16.50 5.14
N ILE A 226 7.76 -16.42 3.90
CA ILE A 226 8.96 -17.16 3.47
C ILE A 226 10.18 -16.74 4.30
N LEU A 227 10.41 -15.43 4.46
CA LEU A 227 11.50 -14.92 5.29
C LEU A 227 11.35 -15.32 6.76
N SER A 228 10.12 -15.29 7.28
CA SER A 228 9.81 -15.76 8.64
C SER A 228 10.12 -17.25 8.82
N PHE A 229 9.86 -18.08 7.81
CA PHE A 229 10.20 -19.50 7.83
C PHE A 229 11.72 -19.71 7.83
N ILE A 230 12.44 -19.03 6.94
CA ILE A 230 13.89 -19.21 6.77
C ILE A 230 14.68 -18.68 7.97
N PHE A 231 14.38 -17.46 8.43
CA PHE A 231 15.21 -16.77 9.43
C PHE A 231 14.74 -16.97 10.87
N LEU A 232 13.42 -17.09 11.10
CA LEU A 232 12.88 -17.27 12.45
C LEU A 232 12.58 -18.74 12.76
N GLY A 233 12.65 -19.64 11.77
CA GLY A 233 12.35 -21.06 11.95
C GLY A 233 10.87 -21.36 12.23
N ASN A 234 9.97 -20.40 12.03
CA ASN A 234 8.54 -20.60 12.22
C ASN A 234 8.00 -21.58 11.18
N SER A 235 7.23 -22.58 11.59
CA SER A 235 6.59 -23.51 10.67
C SER A 235 5.51 -22.79 9.85
N LEU A 236 5.53 -23.01 8.52
CA LEU A 236 4.48 -22.51 7.64
C LEU A 236 3.21 -23.32 7.89
N GLN A 237 2.13 -22.62 8.25
CA GLN A 237 0.85 -23.27 8.41
C GLN A 237 0.25 -23.62 7.05
N LEU A 238 -0.59 -24.66 7.03
CA LEU A 238 -1.30 -25.11 5.83
C LEU A 238 -2.14 -23.95 5.23
N LEU A 239 -2.72 -23.11 6.07
CA LEU A 239 -3.47 -21.92 5.64
C LEU A 239 -2.58 -20.87 4.95
N GLU A 240 -1.35 -20.67 5.43
CA GLU A 240 -0.37 -19.77 4.79
C GLU A 240 0.07 -20.31 3.42
N CYS A 241 0.24 -21.63 3.28
CA CYS A 241 0.54 -22.26 2.00
C CYS A 241 -0.60 -22.06 0.97
N PHE A 242 -1.86 -22.26 1.38
CA PHE A 242 -3.01 -21.98 0.51
C PHE A 242 -3.10 -20.49 0.15
N GLY A 243 -2.91 -19.60 1.13
CA GLY A 243 -2.91 -18.16 0.90
C GLY A 243 -1.83 -17.73 -0.09
N GLY A 244 -0.62 -18.29 0.03
CA GLY A 244 0.47 -18.07 -0.91
C GLY A 244 0.14 -18.55 -2.33
N GLY A 245 -0.47 -19.73 -2.46
CA GLY A 245 -0.95 -20.24 -3.74
C GLY A 245 -1.97 -19.31 -4.41
N PHE A 246 -2.94 -18.79 -3.63
CA PHE A 246 -3.92 -17.83 -4.14
C PHE A 246 -3.29 -16.51 -4.60
N ILE A 247 -2.26 -16.01 -3.92
CA ILE A 247 -1.52 -14.81 -4.35
C ILE A 247 -0.83 -15.05 -5.69
N VAL A 248 -0.10 -16.16 -5.84
CA VAL A 248 0.62 -16.48 -7.08
C VAL A 248 -0.35 -16.65 -8.25
N CYS A 249 -1.41 -17.44 -8.06
CA CYS A 249 -2.43 -17.65 -9.09
C CYS A 249 -3.17 -16.36 -9.45
N GLY A 250 -3.52 -15.54 -8.45
CA GLY A 250 -4.21 -14.27 -8.65
C GLY A 250 -3.36 -13.28 -9.45
N LEU A 251 -2.08 -13.13 -9.09
CA LEU A 251 -1.16 -12.26 -9.82
C LEU A 251 -0.90 -12.75 -11.24
N ALA A 252 -0.74 -14.07 -11.44
CA ALA A 252 -0.58 -14.64 -12.77
C ALA A 252 -1.79 -14.35 -13.68
N ALA A 253 -3.01 -14.44 -13.15
CA ALA A 253 -4.23 -14.08 -13.87
C ALA A 253 -4.29 -12.60 -14.24
N VAL A 254 -3.87 -11.70 -13.33
CA VAL A 254 -3.78 -10.26 -13.60
C VAL A 254 -2.75 -9.97 -14.71
N LEU A 255 -1.54 -10.55 -14.62
CA LEU A 255 -0.49 -10.36 -15.63
C LEU A 255 -0.92 -10.88 -16.99
N TRP A 256 -1.51 -12.07 -17.04
CA TRP A 256 -2.03 -12.67 -18.28
C TRP A 256 -3.11 -11.81 -18.92
N SER A 257 -4.01 -11.23 -18.11
CA SER A 257 -5.04 -10.32 -18.59
C SER A 257 -4.42 -9.09 -19.25
N ASN A 258 -3.48 -8.41 -18.58
CA ASN A 258 -2.84 -7.21 -19.12
C ASN A 258 -2.04 -7.50 -20.38
N TYR A 259 -1.31 -8.61 -20.44
CA TYR A 259 -0.60 -9.04 -21.66
C TYR A 259 -1.55 -9.19 -22.86
N LYS A 260 -2.76 -9.69 -22.63
CA LYS A 260 -3.77 -9.81 -23.68
C LYS A 260 -4.48 -8.51 -24.01
N GLU A 261 -4.55 -7.57 -23.07
CA GLU A 261 -5.03 -6.20 -23.34
C GLU A 261 -4.04 -5.43 -24.22
N GLU A 262 -2.73 -5.59 -24.01
CA GLU A 262 -1.71 -4.94 -24.84
C GLU A 262 -1.63 -5.48 -26.27
N LYS A 263 -1.96 -6.77 -26.46
CA LYS A 263 -1.89 -7.42 -27.78
C LYS A 263 -3.12 -7.15 -28.68
N ASN A 264 -4.23 -6.68 -28.10
CA ASN A 264 -5.49 -6.41 -28.83
C ASN A 264 -5.65 -4.93 -29.16
#